data_AF-A0A0D6MJV5-F1
#
_entry.id   AF-A0A0D6MJV5-F1
#
_cell.length_a   1.000
_cell.length_b   1.000
_cell.length_c   1.000
_cell.angle_alpha   90.00
_cell.angle_beta   90.00
_cell.angle_gamma   90.00
#
_symmetry.space_group_name_H-M   'P 1'
#
loop_
_entity.id
_entity.type
_entity.pdbx_description
1 polymer ?
#
loop_
_entity_poly.entity_id
_entity_poly.type
_entity_poly.pdbx_seq_one_letter_code
_entity_poly.pdbx_strand_id
1 'polypeptide(L)'
;MKRLIWVPLLLLAGCGGGGTKGPTPDPVYDNAIDAGRSAFGLARYDQAAVQYEDAYRVALRRDDAGAMADAAYDLAAARLGAGKPASTLTALDRAKTDLAIRGHGEPASLRLARAAAQLRLNDPLDARTTAAAVMSDPDAGIAERAAFLNGVAAARLGDGAGLEAALSRIGTGPKIDPLWAADRTELSARLALLRGDLAGAQRQAADAASQRQALLDYRGMRDSLGVEADAAQRAGNMMLAAALRQQVAQSAASETQAPTQSTVQIHSSGAGAD
;
A
#
# COMPACT_ATOMS: atom_id res chain seq x y z
N MET A 1 -75.15 28.32 -26.11
CA MET A 1 -74.87 27.69 -24.81
C MET A 1 -74.15 26.36 -25.03
N LYS A 2 -72.85 26.28 -24.68
CA LYS A 2 -72.13 25.06 -24.26
C LYS A 2 -70.66 25.43 -24.07
N ARG A 3 -70.21 25.50 -22.81
CA ARG A 3 -68.80 25.66 -22.44
C ARG A 3 -68.18 24.26 -22.46
N LEU A 4 -67.19 24.04 -23.32
CA LEU A 4 -66.43 22.80 -23.37
C LEU A 4 -65.25 22.93 -22.39
N ILE A 5 -65.36 22.22 -21.28
CA ILE A 5 -64.32 22.05 -20.26
C ILE A 5 -63.35 21.00 -20.82
N TRP A 6 -62.08 21.37 -21.01
CA TRP A 6 -61.00 20.42 -21.28
C TRP A 6 -60.15 20.28 -20.02
N VAL A 7 -60.25 19.10 -19.41
CA VAL A 7 -59.45 18.65 -18.27
C VAL A 7 -58.09 18.21 -18.82
N PRO A 8 -56.96 18.76 -18.35
CA PRO A 8 -55.66 18.21 -18.71
C PRO A 8 -55.43 16.92 -17.92
N LEU A 9 -55.27 15.84 -18.67
CA LEU A 9 -54.90 14.51 -18.24
C LEU A 9 -53.46 14.54 -17.70
N LEU A 10 -53.31 14.43 -16.38
CA LEU A 10 -52.01 14.21 -15.71
C LEU A 10 -51.49 12.81 -16.09
N LEU A 11 -50.60 12.78 -17.08
CA LEU A 11 -49.79 11.60 -17.41
C LEU A 11 -48.68 11.47 -16.36
N LEU A 12 -48.83 10.51 -15.44
CA LEU A 12 -47.74 10.01 -14.61
C LEU A 12 -46.71 9.32 -15.52
N ALA A 13 -45.64 10.01 -15.85
CA ALA A 13 -44.43 9.42 -16.41
C ALA A 13 -43.66 8.67 -15.30
N GLY A 14 -43.93 7.37 -15.16
CA GLY A 14 -43.06 6.46 -14.40
C GLY A 14 -41.80 6.15 -15.20
N CYS A 15 -40.75 6.95 -15.02
CA CYS A 15 -39.42 6.65 -15.53
C CYS A 15 -38.79 5.55 -14.66
N GLY A 16 -39.06 4.30 -15.01
CA GLY A 16 -38.40 3.13 -14.44
C GLY A 16 -36.98 3.02 -15.00
N GLY A 17 -36.03 3.76 -14.43
CA GLY A 17 -34.61 3.62 -14.71
C GLY A 17 -34.14 2.24 -14.26
N GLY A 18 -34.11 1.29 -15.21
CA GLY A 18 -33.48 -0.01 -15.07
C GLY A 18 -31.96 0.13 -15.04
N GLY A 19 -31.43 0.63 -13.92
CA GLY A 19 -30.05 0.40 -13.52
C GLY A 19 -30.05 -0.81 -12.59
N THR A 20 -29.22 -1.81 -12.87
CA THR A 20 -28.91 -2.86 -11.90
C THR A 20 -28.42 -2.17 -10.64
N LYS A 21 -29.27 -2.08 -9.61
CA LYS A 21 -28.84 -1.65 -8.28
C LYS A 21 -27.75 -2.62 -7.87
N GLY A 22 -26.56 -2.10 -7.58
CA GLY A 22 -25.49 -2.91 -6.99
C GLY A 22 -25.98 -3.61 -5.72
N PRO A 23 -25.17 -4.50 -5.14
CA PRO A 23 -25.49 -5.16 -3.89
C PRO A 23 -26.00 -4.13 -2.86
N THR A 24 -27.06 -4.49 -2.12
CA THR A 24 -27.58 -3.60 -1.08
C THR A 24 -26.45 -3.28 -0.09
N PRO A 25 -26.22 -2.00 0.28
CA PRO A 25 -25.20 -1.65 1.25
C PRO A 25 -25.35 -2.45 2.54
N ASP A 26 -24.24 -2.91 3.11
CA ASP A 26 -24.22 -3.57 4.41
C ASP A 26 -23.54 -2.62 5.40
N PRO A 27 -24.29 -2.01 6.33
CA PRO A 27 -23.73 -1.05 7.26
C PRO A 27 -22.66 -1.65 8.16
N VAL A 28 -22.65 -2.97 8.39
CA VAL A 28 -21.59 -3.63 9.18
C VAL A 28 -20.27 -3.65 8.39
N TYR A 29 -20.34 -3.94 7.10
CA TYR A 29 -19.17 -3.86 6.22
C TYR A 29 -18.66 -2.42 6.12
N ASP A 30 -19.54 -1.48 5.80
CA ASP A 30 -19.18 -0.07 5.58
C ASP A 30 -18.57 0.54 6.84
N ASN A 31 -19.19 0.32 8.02
CA ASN A 31 -18.64 0.80 9.29
C ASN A 31 -17.24 0.23 9.60
N ALA A 32 -17.00 -1.05 9.29
CA ALA A 32 -15.70 -1.67 9.50
C ALA A 32 -14.64 -1.09 8.54
N ILE A 33 -14.98 -0.88 7.27
CA ILE A 33 -14.08 -0.22 6.31
C ILE A 33 -13.76 1.22 6.76
N ASP A 34 -14.76 1.99 7.17
CA ASP A 34 -14.56 3.39 7.58
C ASP A 34 -13.75 3.50 8.88
N ALA A 35 -14.04 2.63 9.87
CA ALA A 35 -13.23 2.54 11.09
C ALA A 35 -11.78 2.13 10.79
N GLY A 36 -11.59 1.18 9.87
CA GLY A 36 -10.28 0.76 9.39
C GLY A 36 -9.51 1.90 8.73
N ARG A 37 -10.15 2.67 7.84
CA ARG A 37 -9.55 3.83 7.16
C ARG A 37 -9.18 4.93 8.13
N SER A 38 -10.04 5.22 9.09
CA SER A 38 -9.77 6.20 10.15
C SER A 38 -8.55 5.79 10.98
N ALA A 39 -8.50 4.53 11.44
CA ALA A 39 -7.37 4.01 12.19
C ALA A 39 -6.08 4.00 11.35
N PHE A 40 -6.16 3.62 10.07
CA PHE A 40 -5.03 3.59 9.16
C PHE A 40 -4.45 5.01 8.94
N GLY A 41 -5.31 6.01 8.72
CA GLY A 41 -4.90 7.40 8.57
C GLY A 41 -4.22 8.00 9.80
N LEU A 42 -4.50 7.44 10.99
CA LEU A 42 -3.82 7.78 12.25
C LEU A 42 -2.60 6.89 12.54
N ALA A 43 -2.11 6.13 11.55
CA ALA A 43 -1.03 5.15 11.66
C ALA A 43 -1.27 4.06 12.73
N ARG A 44 -2.53 3.82 13.13
CA ARG A 44 -2.92 2.75 14.07
C ARG A 44 -3.13 1.45 13.30
N TYR A 45 -2.07 0.99 12.65
CA TYR A 45 -2.13 -0.11 11.69
C TYR A 45 -2.69 -1.42 12.26
N ASP A 46 -2.41 -1.73 13.52
CA ASP A 46 -2.96 -2.93 14.17
C ASP A 46 -4.47 -2.82 14.40
N GLN A 47 -4.97 -1.65 14.77
CA GLN A 47 -6.41 -1.41 14.91
C GLN A 47 -7.08 -1.46 13.54
N ALA A 48 -6.48 -0.84 12.52
CA ALA A 48 -6.98 -0.90 11.15
C ALA A 48 -7.07 -2.35 10.63
N ALA A 49 -6.03 -3.16 10.89
CA ALA A 49 -6.02 -4.56 10.48
C ALA A 49 -7.15 -5.38 11.13
N VAL A 50 -7.52 -5.09 12.38
CA VAL A 50 -8.69 -5.73 13.02
C VAL A 50 -9.98 -5.37 12.29
N GLN A 51 -10.17 -4.08 11.98
CA GLN A 51 -11.38 -3.62 11.28
C GLN A 51 -11.49 -4.18 9.86
N TYR A 52 -10.39 -4.23 9.11
CA TYR A 52 -10.39 -4.81 7.76
C TYR A 52 -10.57 -6.33 7.77
N GLU A 53 -10.09 -7.02 8.81
CA GLU A 53 -10.41 -8.44 9.02
C GLU A 53 -11.91 -8.65 9.28
N ASP A 54 -12.56 -7.76 10.04
CA ASP A 54 -14.01 -7.78 10.26
C ASP A 54 -14.78 -7.56 8.95
N ALA A 55 -14.39 -6.56 8.17
CA ALA A 55 -14.95 -6.28 6.84
C ALA A 55 -14.80 -7.50 5.91
N TYR A 56 -13.61 -8.12 5.88
CA TYR A 56 -13.37 -9.33 5.10
C TYR A 56 -14.30 -10.49 5.50
N ARG A 57 -14.50 -10.70 6.81
CA ARG A 57 -15.45 -11.72 7.30
C ARG A 57 -16.90 -11.42 6.93
N VAL A 58 -17.30 -10.15 6.90
CA VAL A 58 -18.64 -9.75 6.42
C VAL A 58 -18.77 -10.03 4.92
N ALA A 59 -17.78 -9.63 4.11
CA ALA A 59 -17.77 -9.88 2.68
C ALA A 59 -17.84 -11.38 2.34
N LEU A 60 -17.12 -12.21 3.10
CA LEU A 60 -17.18 -13.67 2.97
C LEU A 60 -18.59 -14.22 3.24
N ARG A 61 -19.29 -13.73 4.28
CA ARG A 61 -20.68 -14.14 4.58
C ARG A 61 -21.67 -13.70 3.50
N ARG A 62 -21.41 -12.57 2.85
CA ARG A 62 -22.21 -12.03 1.76
C ARG A 62 -21.94 -12.70 0.42
N ASP A 63 -20.90 -13.53 0.35
CA ASP A 63 -20.41 -14.11 -0.90
C ASP A 63 -19.99 -13.06 -1.95
N ASP A 64 -19.58 -11.88 -1.50
CA ASP A 64 -19.21 -10.75 -2.35
C ASP A 64 -17.70 -10.74 -2.64
N ALA A 65 -17.30 -11.27 -3.79
CA ALA A 65 -15.90 -11.39 -4.19
C ALA A 65 -15.20 -10.03 -4.35
N GLY A 66 -15.92 -8.98 -4.75
CA GLY A 66 -15.36 -7.63 -4.86
C GLY A 66 -15.02 -7.07 -3.49
N ALA A 67 -15.99 -7.10 -2.57
CA ALA A 67 -15.77 -6.66 -1.19
C ALA A 67 -14.70 -7.50 -0.45
N MET A 68 -14.57 -8.80 -0.77
CA MET A 68 -13.50 -9.63 -0.24
C MET A 68 -12.12 -9.17 -0.72
N ALA A 69 -11.98 -8.87 -2.01
CA ALA A 69 -10.73 -8.38 -2.58
C ALA A 69 -10.32 -7.02 -1.99
N ASP A 70 -11.26 -6.09 -1.87
CA ASP A 70 -11.02 -4.75 -1.32
C ASP A 70 -10.58 -4.82 0.14
N ALA A 71 -11.36 -5.53 0.99
CA ALA A 71 -11.01 -5.71 2.39
C ALA A 71 -9.69 -6.47 2.59
N ALA A 72 -9.38 -7.45 1.73
CA ALA A 72 -8.09 -8.16 1.77
C ALA A 72 -6.91 -7.25 1.41
N TYR A 73 -7.08 -6.34 0.45
CA TYR A 73 -6.05 -5.36 0.09
C TYR A 73 -5.80 -4.39 1.24
N ASP A 74 -6.85 -3.82 1.82
CA ASP A 74 -6.76 -2.90 2.94
C ASP A 74 -6.15 -3.56 4.19
N LEU A 75 -6.53 -4.81 4.47
CA LEU A 75 -5.91 -5.63 5.51
C LEU A 75 -4.41 -5.86 5.25
N ALA A 76 -4.04 -6.18 4.01
CA ALA A 76 -2.65 -6.39 3.64
C ALA A 76 -1.82 -5.10 3.80
N ALA A 77 -2.36 -3.95 3.37
CA ALA A 77 -1.75 -2.64 3.55
C ALA A 77 -1.56 -2.30 5.03
N ALA A 78 -2.57 -2.53 5.87
CA ALA A 78 -2.49 -2.32 7.32
C ALA A 78 -1.43 -3.22 7.96
N ARG A 79 -1.41 -4.52 7.67
CA ARG A 79 -0.40 -5.45 8.21
C ARG A 79 1.02 -5.09 7.75
N LEU A 80 1.17 -4.63 6.51
CA LEU A 80 2.44 -4.09 6.04
C LEU A 80 2.80 -2.82 6.81
N GLY A 81 1.89 -1.86 7.00
CA GLY A 81 2.11 -0.69 7.86
C GLY A 81 2.63 -1.09 9.25
N ALA A 82 2.01 -2.08 9.87
CA ALA A 82 2.40 -2.65 11.17
C ALA A 82 3.70 -3.47 11.17
N GLY A 83 4.38 -3.61 10.03
CA GLY A 83 5.62 -4.41 9.95
C GLY A 83 5.41 -5.92 10.09
N LYS A 84 4.24 -6.44 9.68
CA LYS A 84 3.85 -7.86 9.80
C LYS A 84 3.78 -8.59 8.44
N PRO A 85 4.86 -8.63 7.63
CA PRO A 85 4.80 -9.17 6.27
C PRO A 85 4.47 -10.67 6.20
N ALA A 86 4.90 -11.48 7.17
CA ALA A 86 4.52 -12.89 7.23
C ALA A 86 3.00 -13.06 7.41
N SER A 87 2.41 -12.29 8.34
CA SER A 87 0.96 -12.27 8.53
C SER A 87 0.21 -11.73 7.31
N THR A 88 0.80 -10.78 6.58
CA THR A 88 0.26 -10.32 5.29
C THR A 88 0.16 -11.47 4.29
N LEU A 89 1.24 -12.25 4.10
CA LEU A 89 1.23 -13.38 3.17
C LEU A 89 0.15 -14.41 3.52
N THR A 90 0.00 -14.75 4.82
CA THR A 90 -1.08 -15.66 5.27
C THR A 90 -2.48 -15.13 4.93
N ALA A 91 -2.74 -13.83 5.11
CA ALA A 91 -4.02 -13.24 4.71
C ALA A 91 -4.25 -13.28 3.20
N LEU A 92 -3.21 -12.98 2.42
CA LEU A 92 -3.29 -13.00 0.96
C LEU A 92 -3.50 -14.41 0.40
N ASP A 93 -2.89 -15.43 1.01
CA ASP A 93 -3.14 -16.84 0.66
C ASP A 93 -4.59 -17.25 0.95
N ARG A 94 -5.13 -16.83 2.10
CA ARG A 94 -6.55 -17.04 2.40
C ARG A 94 -7.44 -16.35 1.37
N ALA A 95 -7.21 -15.07 1.09
CA ALA A 95 -7.99 -14.31 0.12
C ALA A 95 -7.95 -14.93 -1.27
N LYS A 96 -6.76 -15.36 -1.72
CA LYS A 96 -6.59 -16.07 -2.98
C LYS A 96 -7.43 -17.35 -3.04
N THR A 97 -7.41 -18.16 -1.99
CA THR A 97 -8.21 -19.40 -1.92
C THR A 97 -9.70 -19.09 -1.90
N ASP A 98 -10.15 -18.15 -1.08
CA ASP A 98 -11.56 -17.79 -0.96
C ASP A 98 -12.14 -17.22 -2.27
N LEU A 99 -11.35 -16.42 -3.00
CA LEU A 99 -11.70 -15.91 -4.32
C LEU A 99 -11.72 -17.02 -5.37
N ALA A 100 -10.75 -17.94 -5.35
CA ALA A 100 -10.67 -19.05 -6.30
C ALA A 100 -11.87 -20.00 -6.17
N ILE A 101 -12.33 -20.28 -4.95
CA ILE A 101 -13.55 -21.07 -4.69
C ILE A 101 -14.78 -20.45 -5.40
N ARG A 102 -14.80 -19.12 -5.54
CA ARG A 102 -15.87 -18.35 -6.19
C ARG A 102 -15.64 -18.12 -7.68
N GLY A 103 -14.61 -18.73 -8.27
CA GLY A 103 -14.27 -18.58 -9.69
C GLY A 103 -13.53 -17.29 -10.04
N HIS A 104 -13.00 -16.56 -9.06
CA HIS A 104 -12.21 -15.35 -9.26
C HIS A 104 -10.71 -15.62 -9.12
N GLY A 105 -9.90 -14.98 -9.97
CA GLY A 105 -8.44 -14.98 -9.82
C GLY A 105 -7.97 -13.96 -8.77
N GLU A 106 -6.73 -14.11 -8.30
CA GLU A 106 -6.09 -13.13 -7.42
C GLU A 106 -5.91 -11.78 -8.15
N PRO A 107 -6.53 -10.68 -7.66
CA PRO A 107 -6.42 -9.36 -8.28
C PRO A 107 -4.98 -8.82 -8.27
N ALA A 108 -4.68 -7.92 -9.21
CA ALA A 108 -3.33 -7.35 -9.34
C ALA A 108 -2.88 -6.58 -8.09
N SER A 109 -3.81 -5.86 -7.43
CA SER A 109 -3.56 -5.17 -6.16
C SER A 109 -3.09 -6.11 -5.04
N LEU A 110 -3.69 -7.31 -4.93
CA LEU A 110 -3.27 -8.33 -3.97
C LEU A 110 -1.88 -8.89 -4.31
N ARG A 111 -1.56 -9.07 -5.60
CA ARG A 111 -0.23 -9.48 -6.04
C ARG A 111 0.84 -8.43 -5.72
N LEU A 112 0.53 -7.13 -5.85
CA LEU A 112 1.44 -6.06 -5.42
C LEU A 112 1.73 -6.12 -3.92
N ALA A 113 0.68 -6.28 -3.10
CA ALA A 113 0.84 -6.42 -1.65
C ALA A 113 1.67 -7.67 -1.28
N ARG A 114 1.50 -8.77 -2.03
CA ARG A 114 2.29 -10.00 -1.89
C ARG A 114 3.76 -9.76 -2.21
N ALA A 115 4.07 -9.14 -3.35
CA ALA A 115 5.45 -8.82 -3.74
C ALA A 115 6.13 -7.90 -2.71
N ALA A 116 5.41 -6.92 -2.19
CA ALA A 116 5.91 -6.05 -1.12
C ALA A 116 6.19 -6.81 0.18
N ALA A 117 5.31 -7.75 0.57
CA ALA A 117 5.53 -8.60 1.74
C ALA A 117 6.74 -9.54 1.57
N GLN A 118 6.89 -10.16 0.39
CA GLN A 118 8.05 -11.00 0.05
C GLN A 118 9.37 -10.23 0.13
N LEU A 119 9.43 -9.01 -0.42
CA LEU A 119 10.62 -8.16 -0.27
C LEU A 119 10.93 -7.85 1.19
N ARG A 120 9.93 -7.64 2.05
CA ARG A 120 10.16 -7.39 3.47
C ARG A 120 10.62 -8.63 4.23
N LEU A 121 10.33 -9.82 3.73
CA LEU A 121 10.85 -11.09 4.23
C LEU A 121 12.19 -11.48 3.61
N ASN A 122 12.78 -10.59 2.81
CA ASN A 122 14.02 -10.84 2.08
C ASN A 122 13.93 -12.04 1.12
N ASP A 123 12.78 -12.19 0.46
CA ASP A 123 12.55 -13.16 -0.60
C ASP A 123 12.41 -12.45 -1.96
N PRO A 124 13.52 -12.02 -2.57
CA PRO A 124 13.48 -11.25 -3.81
C PRO A 124 13.12 -12.11 -5.03
N LEU A 125 13.30 -13.44 -4.99
CA LEU A 125 13.00 -14.30 -6.13
C LEU A 125 11.49 -14.39 -6.35
N ASP A 126 10.74 -14.69 -5.29
CA ASP A 126 9.30 -14.78 -5.35
C ASP A 126 8.66 -13.40 -5.55
N ALA A 127 9.23 -12.36 -4.93
CA ALA A 127 8.80 -10.98 -5.17
C ALA A 127 8.92 -10.57 -6.63
N ARG A 128 10.06 -10.90 -7.28
CA ARG A 128 10.29 -10.57 -8.70
C ARG A 128 9.27 -11.26 -9.58
N THR A 129 9.02 -12.55 -9.35
CA THR A 129 8.03 -13.35 -10.09
C THR A 129 6.62 -12.79 -9.92
N THR A 130 6.24 -12.47 -8.69
CA THR A 130 4.91 -11.94 -8.36
C THR A 130 4.70 -10.55 -8.97
N ALA A 131 5.67 -9.66 -8.86
CA ALA A 131 5.61 -8.32 -9.46
C ALA A 131 5.59 -8.37 -10.99
N ALA A 132 6.43 -9.21 -11.60
CA ALA A 132 6.50 -9.35 -13.06
C ALA A 132 5.14 -9.74 -13.69
N ALA A 133 4.36 -10.55 -12.99
CA ALA A 133 3.03 -10.99 -13.45
C ALA A 133 2.00 -9.85 -13.60
N VAL A 134 2.28 -8.65 -13.06
CA VAL A 134 1.38 -7.49 -13.09
C VAL A 134 2.03 -6.22 -13.66
N MET A 135 3.24 -6.31 -14.23
CA MET A 135 3.95 -5.17 -14.85
C MET A 135 3.34 -4.66 -16.18
N SER A 136 2.34 -5.37 -16.71
CA SER A 136 1.60 -5.00 -17.92
C SER A 136 0.11 -4.76 -17.63
N ASP A 137 -0.23 -4.52 -16.37
CA ASP A 137 -1.60 -4.15 -15.98
C ASP A 137 -2.03 -2.85 -16.69
N PRO A 138 -3.29 -2.75 -17.16
CA PRO A 138 -3.79 -1.52 -17.79
C PRO A 138 -3.83 -0.31 -16.84
N ASP A 139 -3.90 -0.53 -15.52
CA ASP A 139 -3.77 0.55 -14.55
C ASP A 139 -2.29 0.98 -14.44
N ALA A 140 -2.02 2.23 -14.81
CA ALA A 140 -0.66 2.77 -14.83
C ALA A 140 -0.01 2.79 -13.43
N GLY A 141 -0.79 2.99 -12.37
CA GLY A 141 -0.31 2.94 -11.00
C GLY A 141 0.08 1.53 -10.57
N ILE A 142 -0.71 0.52 -10.95
CA ILE A 142 -0.37 -0.89 -10.72
C ILE A 142 0.90 -1.27 -11.50
N ALA A 143 0.96 -0.94 -12.79
CA ALA A 143 2.09 -1.27 -13.64
C ALA A 143 3.40 -0.60 -13.17
N GLU A 144 3.33 0.67 -12.75
CA GLU A 144 4.48 1.39 -12.20
C GLU A 144 4.94 0.75 -10.88
N ARG A 145 4.02 0.53 -9.94
CA ARG A 145 4.37 -0.05 -8.64
C ARG A 145 4.95 -1.46 -8.79
N ALA A 146 4.43 -2.24 -9.75
CA ALA A 146 4.99 -3.53 -10.12
C ALA A 146 6.42 -3.40 -10.64
N ALA A 147 6.68 -2.43 -11.52
CA ALA A 147 8.03 -2.15 -12.03
C ALA A 147 8.98 -1.75 -10.91
N PHE A 148 8.56 -0.88 -9.98
CA PHE A 148 9.36 -0.51 -8.82
C PHE A 148 9.74 -1.74 -7.97
N LEU A 149 8.76 -2.55 -7.55
CA LEU A 149 9.02 -3.75 -6.73
C LEU A 149 9.89 -4.78 -7.47
N ASN A 150 9.67 -4.96 -8.77
CA ASN A 150 10.50 -5.82 -9.61
C ASN A 150 11.95 -5.31 -9.68
N GLY A 151 12.15 -4.00 -9.82
CA GLY A 151 13.47 -3.37 -9.77
C GLY A 151 14.18 -3.53 -8.44
N VAL A 152 13.49 -3.32 -7.31
CA VAL A 152 14.05 -3.57 -5.97
C VAL A 152 14.45 -5.04 -5.81
N ALA A 153 13.63 -5.97 -6.31
CA ALA A 153 13.95 -7.40 -6.30
C ALA A 153 15.18 -7.72 -7.16
N ALA A 154 15.25 -7.19 -8.38
CA ALA A 154 16.38 -7.35 -9.29
C ALA A 154 17.68 -6.81 -8.65
N ALA A 155 17.63 -5.65 -8.00
CA ALA A 155 18.76 -5.08 -7.28
C ALA A 155 19.30 -6.01 -6.18
N ARG A 156 18.41 -6.62 -5.38
CA ARG A 156 18.78 -7.58 -4.33
C ARG A 156 19.36 -8.88 -4.88
N LEU A 157 18.96 -9.26 -6.09
CA LEU A 157 19.50 -10.42 -6.81
C LEU A 157 20.81 -10.12 -7.56
N GLY A 158 21.28 -8.86 -7.58
CA GLY A 158 22.43 -8.45 -8.39
C GLY A 158 22.15 -8.39 -9.89
N ASP A 159 20.88 -8.39 -10.30
CA ASP A 159 20.43 -8.40 -11.69
C ASP A 159 20.33 -6.96 -12.23
N GLY A 160 21.47 -6.43 -12.71
CA GLY A 160 21.54 -5.08 -13.27
C GLY A 160 20.65 -4.88 -14.50
N ALA A 161 20.56 -5.89 -15.38
CA ALA A 161 19.73 -5.83 -16.58
C ALA A 161 18.25 -5.80 -16.24
N GLY A 162 17.81 -6.63 -15.28
CA GLY A 162 16.44 -6.60 -14.78
C GLY A 162 16.08 -5.25 -14.12
N LEU A 163 17.02 -4.67 -13.36
CA LEU A 163 16.84 -3.35 -12.75
C LEU A 163 16.73 -2.23 -13.80
N GLU A 164 17.54 -2.27 -14.86
CA GLU A 164 17.42 -1.33 -15.99
C GLU A 164 16.09 -1.47 -16.72
N ALA A 165 15.63 -2.70 -16.95
CA ALA A 165 14.33 -2.97 -17.57
C ALA A 165 13.19 -2.40 -16.71
N ALA A 166 13.22 -2.58 -15.39
CA ALA A 166 12.27 -1.98 -14.46
C ALA A 166 12.29 -0.43 -14.53
N LEU A 167 13.47 0.18 -14.48
CA LEU A 167 13.66 1.63 -14.62
C LEU A 167 13.05 2.21 -15.91
N SER A 168 13.11 1.46 -17.01
CA SER A 168 12.58 1.90 -18.31
C SER A 168 11.05 1.99 -18.34
N ARG A 169 10.35 1.34 -17.41
CA ARG A 169 8.88 1.33 -17.31
C ARG A 169 8.32 2.42 -16.43
N ILE A 170 9.14 2.99 -15.55
CA ILE A 170 8.75 4.15 -14.73
C ILE A 170 8.91 5.40 -15.59
N GLY A 171 7.88 6.24 -15.61
CA GLY A 171 7.82 7.45 -16.43
C GLY A 171 9.02 8.38 -16.25
N THR A 172 9.17 9.33 -17.17
CA THR A 172 10.18 10.39 -17.07
C THR A 172 9.58 11.73 -17.46
N GLY A 173 10.24 12.82 -17.07
CA GLY A 173 9.88 14.17 -17.48
C GLY A 173 9.34 15.06 -16.36
N PRO A 174 9.05 16.34 -16.66
CA PRO A 174 8.80 17.38 -15.66
C PRO A 174 7.43 17.29 -14.98
N LYS A 175 6.51 16.46 -15.50
CA LYS A 175 5.14 16.29 -14.96
C LYS A 175 4.90 14.88 -14.41
N ILE A 176 5.97 14.14 -14.12
CA ILE A 176 5.85 12.81 -13.51
C ILE A 176 5.22 12.92 -12.12
N ASP A 177 4.47 11.90 -11.72
CA ASP A 177 4.02 11.77 -10.34
C ASP A 177 5.24 11.80 -9.37
N PRO A 178 5.18 12.59 -8.28
CA PRO A 178 6.30 12.70 -7.34
C PRO A 178 6.74 11.36 -6.74
N LEU A 179 5.82 10.42 -6.50
CA LEU A 179 6.13 9.09 -5.97
C LEU A 179 6.90 8.27 -7.01
N TRP A 180 6.48 8.34 -8.28
CA TRP A 180 7.19 7.67 -9.38
C TRP A 180 8.58 8.27 -9.60
N ALA A 181 8.75 9.57 -9.41
CA ALA A 181 10.07 10.22 -9.42
C ALA A 181 10.97 9.67 -8.30
N ALA A 182 10.43 9.50 -7.10
CA ALA A 182 11.14 8.92 -5.96
C ALA A 182 11.51 7.45 -6.20
N ASP A 183 10.56 6.65 -6.67
CA ASP A 183 10.75 5.24 -7.03
C ASP A 183 11.86 5.09 -8.10
N ARG A 184 11.83 5.93 -9.14
CA ARG A 184 12.88 5.97 -10.17
C ARG A 184 14.25 6.39 -9.63
N THR A 185 14.30 7.41 -8.77
CA THR A 185 15.56 7.89 -8.18
C THR A 185 16.19 6.81 -7.30
N GLU A 186 15.40 6.11 -6.49
CA GLU A 186 15.86 5.00 -5.69
C GLU A 186 16.39 3.83 -6.54
N LEU A 187 15.66 3.42 -7.59
CA LEU A 187 16.14 2.37 -8.49
C LEU A 187 17.43 2.78 -9.22
N SER A 188 17.58 4.06 -9.56
CA SER A 188 18.82 4.59 -10.14
C SER A 188 19.99 4.47 -9.16
N ALA A 189 19.77 4.80 -7.88
CA ALA A 189 20.79 4.66 -6.83
C ALA A 189 21.24 3.21 -6.67
N ARG A 190 20.29 2.27 -6.67
CA ARG A 190 20.56 0.82 -6.63
C ARG A 190 21.35 0.36 -7.85
N LEU A 191 21.04 0.88 -9.03
CA LEU A 191 21.77 0.53 -10.25
C LEU A 191 23.20 1.06 -10.23
N ALA A 192 23.40 2.31 -9.79
CA ALA A 192 24.72 2.87 -9.59
C ALA A 192 25.55 2.04 -8.59
N LEU A 193 24.93 1.57 -7.50
CA LEU A 193 25.57 0.70 -6.51
C LEU A 193 26.00 -0.65 -7.11
N LEU A 194 25.18 -1.27 -7.97
CA LEU A 194 25.53 -2.50 -8.68
C LEU A 194 26.69 -2.29 -9.67
N ARG A 195 26.75 -1.12 -10.31
CA ARG A 195 27.80 -0.75 -11.28
C ARG A 195 29.09 -0.27 -10.62
N GLY A 196 29.13 -0.14 -9.29
CA GLY A 196 30.27 0.39 -8.56
C GLY A 196 30.43 1.91 -8.64
N ASP A 197 29.45 2.64 -9.17
CA ASP A 197 29.39 4.11 -9.06
C ASP A 197 28.89 4.51 -7.69
N LEU A 198 29.78 4.41 -6.69
CA LEU A 198 29.44 4.65 -5.29
C LEU A 198 29.05 6.10 -5.02
N ALA A 199 29.68 7.04 -5.71
CA ALA A 199 29.36 8.47 -5.58
C ALA A 199 27.99 8.79 -6.18
N GLY A 200 27.65 8.23 -7.34
CA GLY A 200 26.32 8.32 -7.93
C GLY A 200 25.25 7.68 -7.06
N ALA A 201 25.52 6.47 -6.56
CA ALA A 201 24.61 5.74 -5.67
C ALA A 201 24.29 6.53 -4.41
N GLN A 202 25.31 7.09 -3.75
CA GLN A 202 25.12 7.87 -2.53
C GLN A 202 24.28 9.13 -2.79
N ARG A 203 24.59 9.91 -3.83
CA ARG A 203 23.82 11.13 -4.17
C ARG A 203 22.35 10.80 -4.48
N GLN A 204 22.12 9.83 -5.35
CA GLN A 204 20.76 9.45 -5.76
C GLN A 204 19.96 8.86 -4.59
N ALA A 205 20.58 8.10 -3.70
CA ALA A 205 19.91 7.57 -2.52
C ALA A 205 19.51 8.69 -1.54
N ALA A 206 20.38 9.69 -1.33
CA ALA A 206 20.07 10.86 -0.51
C ALA A 206 18.92 11.70 -1.12
N ASP A 207 18.92 11.87 -2.43
CA ASP A 207 17.85 12.56 -3.16
C ASP A 207 16.51 11.80 -3.02
N ALA A 208 16.52 10.47 -3.20
CA ALA A 208 15.34 9.63 -3.03
C ALA A 208 14.81 9.68 -1.59
N ALA A 209 15.70 9.64 -0.58
CA ALA A 209 15.31 9.78 0.82
C ALA A 209 14.62 11.14 1.07
N SER A 210 15.16 12.23 0.52
CA SER A 210 14.59 13.58 0.64
C SER A 210 13.23 13.70 -0.05
N GLN A 211 13.09 13.13 -1.25
CA GLN A 211 11.82 13.09 -1.99
C GLN A 211 10.74 12.33 -1.19
N ARG A 212 11.08 11.16 -0.65
CA ARG A 212 10.15 10.36 0.14
C ARG A 212 9.79 11.00 1.46
N GLN A 213 10.72 11.71 2.11
CA GLN A 213 10.42 12.52 3.28
C GLN A 213 9.37 13.59 2.96
N ALA A 214 9.50 14.29 1.83
CA ALA A 214 8.52 15.30 1.40
C ALA A 214 7.14 14.69 1.10
N LEU A 215 7.09 13.41 0.72
CA LEU A 215 5.86 12.65 0.49
C LEU A 215 5.30 11.99 1.76
N LEU A 216 5.96 12.16 2.92
CA LEU A 216 5.64 11.47 4.18
C LEU A 216 5.75 9.93 4.06
N ASP A 217 6.48 9.42 3.07
CA ASP A 217 6.81 8.00 2.93
C ASP A 217 8.06 7.66 3.76
N TYR A 218 7.86 7.62 5.08
CA TYR A 218 8.96 7.40 6.03
C TYR A 218 9.61 6.02 5.88
N ARG A 219 8.86 5.00 5.43
CA ARG A 219 9.44 3.68 5.17
C ARG A 219 10.36 3.72 3.96
N GLY A 220 9.89 4.22 2.82
CA GLY A 220 10.74 4.29 1.65
C GLY A 220 11.93 5.25 1.88
N MET A 221 11.76 6.31 2.67
CA MET A 221 12.87 7.18 3.10
C MET A 221 13.96 6.36 3.80
N ARG A 222 13.58 5.51 4.76
CA ARG A 222 14.52 4.60 5.44
C ARG A 222 15.17 3.61 4.47
N ASP A 223 14.41 3.06 3.53
CA ASP A 223 14.95 2.13 2.53
C ASP A 223 16.01 2.84 1.66
N SER A 224 15.79 4.10 1.29
CA SER A 224 16.73 4.93 0.52
C SER A 224 17.98 5.29 1.33
N LEU A 225 17.82 5.68 2.62
CA LEU A 225 18.96 5.87 3.53
C LEU A 225 19.79 4.59 3.72
N GLY A 226 19.15 3.41 3.67
CA GLY A 226 19.84 2.13 3.67
C GLY A 226 20.73 1.94 2.43
N VAL A 227 20.24 2.29 1.24
CA VAL A 227 21.03 2.28 0.00
C VAL A 227 22.20 3.25 0.07
N GLU A 228 21.98 4.45 0.64
CA GLU A 228 23.04 5.45 0.85
C GLU A 228 24.12 4.90 1.80
N ALA A 229 23.72 4.28 2.91
CA ALA A 229 24.63 3.68 3.87
C ALA A 229 25.48 2.56 3.25
N ASP A 230 24.89 1.74 2.38
CA ASP A 230 25.61 0.68 1.67
C ASP A 230 26.60 1.25 0.65
N ALA A 231 26.25 2.34 -0.05
CA ALA A 231 27.17 3.06 -0.93
C ALA A 231 28.35 3.64 -0.13
N ALA A 232 28.08 4.32 0.99
CA ALA A 232 29.09 4.89 1.87
C ALA A 232 30.04 3.81 2.44
N GLN A 233 29.48 2.66 2.86
CA GLN A 233 30.28 1.53 3.34
C GLN A 233 31.21 0.99 2.26
N ARG A 234 30.70 0.76 1.05
CA ARG A 234 31.51 0.28 -0.09
C ARG A 234 32.58 1.30 -0.50
N ALA A 235 32.35 2.58 -0.25
CA ALA A 235 33.31 3.66 -0.51
C ALA A 235 34.38 3.80 0.61
N GLY A 236 34.31 2.98 1.66
CA GLY A 236 35.22 3.04 2.81
C GLY A 236 34.84 4.10 3.85
N ASN A 237 33.73 4.82 3.66
CA ASN A 237 33.27 5.84 4.61
C ASN A 237 32.40 5.21 5.72
N MET A 238 33.05 4.47 6.61
CA MET A 238 32.39 3.71 7.68
C MET A 238 31.64 4.59 8.67
N MET A 239 32.13 5.81 8.93
CA MET A 239 31.49 6.75 9.85
C MET A 239 30.14 7.24 9.29
N LEU A 240 30.09 7.61 8.01
CA LEU A 240 28.84 8.01 7.36
C LEU A 240 27.86 6.84 7.30
N ALA A 241 28.32 5.64 6.91
CA ALA A 241 27.48 4.45 6.87
C ALA A 241 26.84 4.12 8.23
N ALA A 242 27.61 4.24 9.32
CA ALA A 242 27.10 4.03 10.68
C ALA A 242 26.06 5.09 11.08
N ALA A 243 26.31 6.37 10.77
CA ALA A 243 25.38 7.46 11.06
C ALA A 243 24.04 7.29 10.33
N LEU A 244 24.07 6.96 9.04
CA LEU A 244 22.87 6.71 8.23
C LEU A 244 22.05 5.52 8.77
N ARG A 245 22.72 4.42 9.15
CA ARG A 245 22.03 3.26 9.76
C ARG A 245 21.42 3.61 11.12
N GLN A 246 22.10 4.43 11.92
CA GLN A 246 21.54 4.93 13.17
C GLN A 246 20.28 5.78 12.92
N GLN A 247 20.30 6.64 11.91
CA GLN A 247 19.13 7.43 11.51
C GLN A 247 17.95 6.55 11.08
N VAL A 248 18.21 5.49 10.29
CA VAL A 248 17.21 4.49 9.92
C VAL A 248 16.59 3.84 11.16
N ALA A 249 17.41 3.40 12.11
CA ALA A 249 16.96 2.76 13.34
C ALA A 249 16.12 3.72 14.22
N GLN A 250 16.56 4.98 14.36
CA GLN A 250 15.83 5.99 15.12
C GLN A 250 14.46 6.30 14.50
N SER A 251 14.40 6.47 13.16
CA SER A 251 13.14 6.70 12.46
C SER A 251 12.16 5.53 12.65
N ALA A 252 12.64 4.28 12.57
CA ALA A 252 11.81 3.10 12.77
C ALA A 252 11.28 2.98 14.22
N ALA A 253 12.12 3.31 15.22
CA ALA A 253 11.74 3.28 16.62
C ALA A 253 10.64 4.32 16.94
N SER A 254 10.74 5.53 16.39
CA SER A 254 9.75 6.59 16.60
C SER A 254 8.37 6.23 16.04
N GLU A 255 8.29 5.48 14.95
CA GLU A 255 7.03 5.03 14.35
C GLU A 255 6.33 3.97 15.22
N THR A 256 7.10 3.15 15.93
CA THR A 256 6.56 2.15 16.86
C THR A 256 6.06 2.78 18.17
N GLN A 257 6.54 3.98 18.51
CA GLN A 257 6.24 4.71 19.75
C GLN A 257 5.13 5.78 19.59
N ALA A 258 4.58 5.96 18.39
CA ALA A 258 3.42 6.84 18.16
C ALA A 258 2.21 6.40 19.03
N PRO A 259 1.45 7.33 19.61
CA PRO A 259 0.87 7.17 20.94
C PRO A 259 -0.20 6.08 21.04
N THR A 260 0.11 5.06 21.83
CA THR A 260 -0.85 4.20 22.54
C THR A 260 -1.43 4.88 23.79
N GLN A 261 -1.17 6.17 24.00
CA GLN A 261 -1.60 6.90 25.19
C GLN A 261 -2.74 7.87 24.88
N SER A 262 -3.96 7.38 25.08
CA SER A 262 -5.11 8.16 25.58
C SER A 262 -6.20 7.18 26.01
N THR A 263 -5.87 6.27 26.93
CA THR A 263 -6.91 5.76 27.83
C THR A 263 -7.21 6.90 28.78
N VAL A 264 -8.17 7.75 28.42
CA VAL A 264 -8.82 8.61 29.40
C VAL A 264 -9.50 7.64 30.37
N GLN A 265 -8.81 7.34 31.47
CA GLN A 265 -9.47 6.82 32.66
C GLN A 265 -10.44 7.89 33.12
N ILE A 266 -11.71 7.76 32.73
CA ILE A 266 -12.80 8.40 33.44
C ILE A 266 -12.92 7.64 34.76
N HIS A 267 -12.09 8.01 35.73
CA HIS A 267 -12.38 7.76 37.14
C HIS A 267 -13.52 8.70 37.53
N SER A 268 -14.76 8.29 37.29
CA SER A 268 -15.90 8.80 38.06
C SER A 268 -16.17 7.83 39.20
N SER A 269 -15.34 7.92 40.24
CA SER A 269 -15.71 7.40 41.56
C SER A 269 -16.89 8.21 42.06
N GLY A 270 -17.99 7.53 42.37
CA GLY A 270 -19.13 8.12 43.03
C GLY A 270 -18.75 8.73 44.38
N ALA A 271 -19.40 9.84 44.71
CA ALA A 271 -19.59 10.29 46.07
C ALA A 271 -21.11 10.45 46.26
N GLY A 272 -21.69 9.53 47.02
CA GLY A 272 -22.95 9.76 47.72
C GLY A 272 -22.67 10.12 49.19
N ALA A 273 -23.66 10.75 49.82
CA ALA A 273 -23.71 11.29 51.19
C ALA A 273 -22.88 12.58 51.35
N ASP A 274 -23.44 13.72 51.78
CA ASP A 274 -24.50 13.92 52.78
C ASP A 274 -25.69 14.79 52.30
#